data_AF-A0A3B5Z1D3-F1
#
_entry.id   AF-A0A3B5Z1D3-F1
#
_cell.length_a   1.000
_cell.length_b   1.000
_cell.length_c   1.000
_cell.angle_alpha   90.00
_cell.angle_beta   90.00
_cell.angle_gamma   90.00
#
_symmetry.space_group_name_H-M   'P 1'
#
loop_
_entity.id
_entity.type
_entity.pdbx_description
1 polymer ?
#
loop_
_entity_poly.entity_id
_entity_poly.type
_entity_poly.pdbx_seq_one_letter_code
_entity_poly.pdbx_strand_id
1 'polypeptide(L)'
;MPPPSLLRPPLSRLLRRSQTPSPLRRTPSFTPSPPLVQPKRRHLSAAQLADPLSAAGVEEAVVGFVTGKRKATEVAHAVWGSIVQKGDTVVDATCGNGNDTLALLKMVADESVRGPVYGLDIQDSAIDSTSAFLKMAVDSHERELVKLFCICDSRMEDIIPKDSPVRLVAFILGYLSGGDKTIITVPETPELALQAASRIVGSGGLISVLVYIGHLGGRLFLGGITGEEFPHLK
;
A
#
# COMPACT_ATOMS: atom_id res chain seq x y z
N MET A 1 33.95 -15.58 68.24
CA MET A 1 32.99 -14.61 68.80
C MET A 1 31.64 -14.78 68.11
N PRO A 2 30.55 -14.92 68.86
CA PRO A 2 29.16 -14.66 68.44
C PRO A 2 28.61 -13.38 69.17
N PRO A 3 27.29 -13.05 69.11
CA PRO A 3 26.30 -13.15 68.03
C PRO A 3 26.11 -11.72 67.46
N PRO A 4 24.98 -10.94 67.50
CA PRO A 4 23.52 -11.23 67.54
C PRO A 4 22.94 -11.46 66.12
N SER A 5 21.73 -11.97 65.83
CA SER A 5 20.46 -12.27 66.54
C SER A 5 19.43 -11.15 66.74
N LEU A 6 18.43 -11.07 65.84
CA LEU A 6 17.11 -10.49 66.12
C LEU A 6 15.98 -11.42 65.63
N LEU A 7 15.52 -12.28 66.54
CA LEU A 7 14.19 -12.90 66.49
C LEU A 7 13.17 -11.96 67.16
N ARG A 8 11.90 -11.96 66.71
CA ARG A 8 10.63 -11.87 67.50
C ARG A 8 9.44 -11.38 66.61
N PRO A 9 8.17 -11.66 66.97
CA PRO A 9 7.61 -12.91 67.51
C PRO A 9 6.21 -13.19 66.82
N PRO A 10 5.12 -13.74 67.41
CA PRO A 10 4.15 -14.53 66.63
C PRO A 10 2.78 -13.87 66.40
N LEU A 11 2.05 -14.34 65.37
CA LEU A 11 0.61 -14.09 65.23
C LEU A 11 -0.17 -15.08 66.11
N SER A 12 -0.96 -14.56 67.06
CA SER A 12 -1.87 -15.41 67.85
C SER A 12 -3.19 -14.71 68.17
N ARG A 13 -4.30 -15.44 67.96
CA ARG A 13 -5.69 -15.20 68.44
C ARG A 13 -6.37 -13.94 67.88
N LEU A 14 -7.59 -14.02 67.34
CA LEU A 14 -8.81 -14.39 68.08
C LEU A 14 -9.94 -14.91 67.17
N LEU A 15 -10.80 -15.77 67.73
CA LEU A 15 -12.05 -16.22 67.13
C LEU A 15 -13.18 -15.18 67.27
N ARG A 16 -14.09 -15.12 66.29
CA ARG A 16 -15.54 -14.98 66.56
C ARG A 16 -16.38 -15.62 65.45
N ARG A 17 -17.23 -16.58 65.83
CA ARG A 17 -18.40 -17.01 65.05
C ARG A 17 -19.54 -16.01 65.29
N SER A 18 -20.32 -15.69 64.26
CA SER A 18 -21.80 -15.67 64.36
C SER A 18 -22.48 -15.36 63.02
N GLN A 19 -23.23 -16.35 62.54
CA GLN A 19 -24.59 -16.27 61.95
C GLN A 19 -24.93 -15.31 60.79
N THR A 20 -25.62 -15.89 59.80
CA THR A 20 -26.24 -15.27 58.61
C THR A 20 -27.41 -14.34 58.93
N PRO A 21 -27.78 -13.42 58.02
CA PRO A 21 -28.95 -13.72 57.18
C PRO A 21 -28.79 -13.35 55.68
N SER A 22 -29.43 -14.12 54.80
CA SER A 22 -29.86 -13.69 53.44
C SER A 22 -31.09 -12.77 53.57
N PRO A 23 -31.45 -11.87 52.61
CA PRO A 23 -31.43 -12.01 51.14
C PRO A 23 -30.82 -10.77 50.42
N LEU A 24 -30.65 -10.66 49.09
CA LEU A 24 -31.67 -10.55 48.04
C LEU A 24 -31.06 -10.81 46.65
N ARG A 25 -31.74 -11.62 45.83
CA ARG A 25 -31.33 -11.98 44.47
C ARG A 25 -31.71 -10.86 43.49
N ARG A 26 -30.78 -9.97 43.15
CA ARG A 26 -30.97 -9.02 42.03
C ARG A 26 -30.95 -9.77 40.71
N THR A 27 -32.11 -9.88 40.06
CA THR A 27 -32.22 -10.35 38.67
C THR A 27 -31.75 -9.25 37.72
N PRO A 28 -30.78 -9.50 36.83
CA PRO A 28 -30.50 -8.59 35.73
C PRO A 28 -31.64 -8.68 34.71
N SER A 29 -32.39 -7.59 34.56
CA SER A 29 -33.39 -7.46 33.49
C SER A 29 -32.68 -7.27 32.15
N PHE A 30 -32.58 -8.34 31.36
CA PHE A 30 -32.17 -8.26 29.96
C PHE A 30 -33.27 -7.55 29.15
N THR A 31 -33.07 -6.28 28.84
CA THR A 31 -33.76 -5.61 27.75
C THR A 31 -33.01 -5.92 26.45
N PRO A 32 -33.65 -6.50 25.42
CA PRO A 32 -33.00 -6.72 24.14
C PRO A 32 -32.77 -5.38 23.43
N SER A 33 -31.53 -5.12 23.02
CA SER A 33 -31.20 -3.99 22.15
C SER A 33 -31.93 -4.11 20.81
N PRO A 34 -32.37 -3.01 20.18
CA PRO A 34 -32.97 -3.06 18.85
C PRO A 34 -31.97 -3.57 17.81
N PRO A 35 -32.41 -4.29 16.76
CA PRO A 35 -31.51 -4.84 15.77
C PRO A 35 -30.81 -3.73 14.97
N LEU A 36 -29.49 -3.89 14.82
CA LEU A 36 -28.67 -3.05 13.94
C LEU A 36 -29.17 -3.18 12.49
N VAL A 37 -29.80 -2.12 11.98
CA VAL A 37 -30.17 -2.02 10.57
C VAL A 37 -28.88 -1.90 9.75
N GLN A 38 -28.52 -2.96 9.03
CA GLN A 38 -27.41 -2.91 8.09
C GLN A 38 -27.72 -1.88 6.98
N PRO A 39 -26.81 -0.95 6.67
CA PRO A 39 -27.04 0.01 5.60
C PRO A 39 -27.05 -0.73 4.26
N LYS A 40 -28.16 -0.62 3.51
CA LYS A 40 -28.24 -1.15 2.14
C LYS A 40 -27.14 -0.49 1.29
N ARG A 41 -26.16 -1.28 0.83
CA ARG A 41 -25.18 -0.85 -0.18
C ARG A 41 -25.93 -0.31 -1.39
N ARG A 42 -25.84 1.01 -1.62
CA ARG A 42 -26.25 1.62 -2.88
C ARG A 42 -25.18 1.28 -3.91
N HIS A 43 -25.55 0.51 -4.95
CA HIS A 43 -24.73 0.44 -6.15
C HIS A 43 -24.76 1.81 -6.83
N LEU A 44 -23.63 2.52 -6.78
CA LEU A 44 -23.38 3.67 -7.64
C LEU A 44 -23.00 3.16 -9.03
N SER A 45 -23.47 3.86 -10.06
CA SER A 45 -23.12 3.56 -11.45
C SER A 45 -21.68 4.01 -11.73
N ALA A 46 -20.98 3.30 -12.62
CA ALA A 46 -19.61 3.66 -13.05
C ALA A 46 -19.51 5.10 -13.60
N ALA A 47 -20.62 5.66 -14.12
CA ALA A 47 -20.69 7.03 -14.61
C ALA A 47 -20.65 8.10 -13.49
N GLN A 48 -20.70 7.72 -12.21
CA GLN A 48 -20.73 8.64 -11.06
C GLN A 48 -19.38 8.71 -10.31
N LEU A 49 -18.32 8.08 -10.84
CA LEU A 49 -17.02 7.94 -10.19
C LEU A 49 -15.90 8.83 -10.77
N ALA A 50 -16.14 9.51 -11.89
CA ALA A 50 -15.19 10.46 -12.47
C ALA A 50 -15.54 11.89 -12.02
N ASP A 51 -14.69 12.48 -11.18
CA ASP A 51 -14.76 13.91 -10.87
C ASP A 51 -14.30 14.71 -12.11
N PRO A 52 -15.12 15.65 -12.65
CA PRO A 52 -14.72 16.50 -13.76
C PRO A 52 -13.42 17.29 -13.53
N LEU A 53 -13.07 17.64 -12.28
CA LEU A 53 -11.79 18.28 -11.96
C LEU A 53 -10.61 17.33 -12.23
N SER A 54 -10.78 16.03 -12.00
CA SER A 54 -9.71 15.05 -12.24
C SER A 54 -9.43 14.84 -13.73
N ALA A 55 -10.47 14.91 -14.57
CA ALA A 55 -10.34 14.84 -16.03
C ALA A 55 -9.56 16.04 -16.58
N ALA A 56 -9.91 17.27 -16.14
CA ALA A 56 -9.21 18.49 -16.55
C ALA A 56 -7.71 18.47 -16.16
N GLY A 57 -7.37 17.94 -14.99
CA GLY A 57 -5.97 17.79 -14.56
C GLY A 57 -5.16 16.80 -15.42
N VAL A 58 -5.79 15.71 -15.87
CA VAL A 58 -5.19 14.76 -16.81
C VAL A 58 -5.00 15.38 -18.19
N GLU A 59 -6.01 16.09 -18.72
CA GLU A 59 -5.91 16.78 -20.01
C GLU A 59 -4.76 17.81 -20.02
N GLU A 60 -4.64 18.63 -18.97
CA GLU A 60 -3.55 19.60 -18.85
C GLU A 60 -2.18 18.91 -18.78
N ALA A 61 -2.08 17.78 -18.08
CA ALA A 61 -0.84 17.01 -18.00
C ALA A 61 -0.45 16.42 -19.37
N VAL A 62 -1.40 15.85 -20.12
CA VAL A 62 -1.19 15.33 -21.48
C VAL A 62 -0.77 16.43 -22.45
N VAL A 63 -1.44 17.58 -22.44
CA VAL A 63 -1.04 18.76 -23.25
C VAL A 63 0.36 19.23 -22.86
N GLY A 64 0.68 19.24 -21.56
CA GLY A 64 2.01 19.54 -21.04
C GLY A 64 3.08 18.59 -21.60
N PHE A 65 2.81 17.28 -21.65
CA PHE A 65 3.73 16.30 -22.22
C PHE A 65 3.89 16.44 -23.74
N VAL A 66 2.79 16.58 -24.49
CA VAL A 66 2.81 16.77 -25.96
C VAL A 66 3.54 18.06 -26.35
N THR A 67 3.46 19.11 -25.53
CA THR A 67 4.18 20.38 -25.75
C THR A 67 5.60 20.40 -25.16
N GLY A 68 6.10 19.27 -24.62
CA GLY A 68 7.44 19.14 -24.06
C GLY A 68 7.66 19.87 -22.72
N LYS A 69 6.59 20.32 -22.05
CA LYS A 69 6.62 21.06 -20.77
C LYS A 69 6.55 20.16 -19.54
N ARG A 70 6.08 18.91 -19.68
CA ARG A 70 5.97 17.92 -18.60
C ARG A 70 6.57 16.58 -19.02
N LYS A 71 7.00 15.77 -18.05
CA LYS A 71 7.47 14.38 -18.26
C LYS A 71 6.30 13.41 -18.36
N ALA A 72 6.54 12.23 -18.96
CA ALA A 72 5.53 11.17 -19.03
C ALA A 72 5.11 10.63 -17.64
N THR A 73 6.00 10.65 -16.64
CA THR A 73 5.66 10.32 -15.25
C THR A 73 4.66 11.29 -14.64
N GLU A 74 4.72 12.58 -14.97
CA GLU A 74 3.74 13.58 -14.49
C GLU A 74 2.34 13.33 -15.07
N VAL A 75 2.25 12.80 -16.31
CA VAL A 75 1.00 12.34 -16.90
C VAL A 75 0.48 11.11 -16.17
N ALA A 76 1.35 10.15 -15.88
CA ALA A 76 0.99 8.96 -15.11
C ALA A 76 0.48 9.36 -13.71
N HIS A 77 1.15 10.26 -13.00
CA HIS A 77 0.73 10.77 -11.69
C HIS A 77 -0.64 11.45 -11.73
N ALA A 78 -0.94 12.22 -12.78
CA ALA A 78 -2.26 12.82 -12.97
C ALA A 78 -3.36 11.76 -13.16
N VAL A 79 -3.09 10.70 -13.92
CA VAL A 79 -4.01 9.57 -14.13
C VAL A 79 -4.16 8.73 -12.86
N TRP A 80 -3.10 8.57 -12.06
CA TRP A 80 -3.19 7.87 -10.78
C TRP A 80 -4.02 8.67 -9.78
N GLY A 81 -3.83 9.99 -9.72
CA GLY A 81 -4.59 10.88 -8.85
C GLY A 81 -6.10 10.99 -9.15
N SER A 82 -6.55 10.57 -10.35
CA SER A 82 -7.99 10.48 -10.65
C SER A 82 -8.63 9.14 -10.23
N ILE A 83 -7.83 8.15 -9.83
CA ILE A 83 -8.29 6.80 -9.50
C ILE A 83 -8.01 6.46 -8.03
N VAL A 84 -6.82 6.82 -7.52
CA VAL A 84 -6.36 6.53 -6.15
C VAL A 84 -7.01 7.47 -5.15
N GLN A 85 -7.59 6.91 -4.10
CA GLN A 85 -8.22 7.62 -3.00
C GLN A 85 -7.39 7.48 -1.70
N LYS A 86 -7.72 8.33 -0.73
CA LYS A 86 -7.16 8.26 0.62
C LYS A 86 -7.52 6.91 1.26
N GLY A 87 -6.52 6.24 1.81
CA GLY A 87 -6.67 4.89 2.39
C GLY A 87 -6.48 3.71 1.41
N ASP A 88 -6.36 3.94 0.10
CA ASP A 88 -6.17 2.85 -0.87
C ASP A 88 -4.80 2.16 -0.71
N THR A 89 -4.75 0.85 -0.99
CA THR A 89 -3.47 0.12 -1.14
C THR A 89 -2.93 0.30 -2.54
N VAL A 90 -1.66 0.69 -2.66
CA VAL A 90 -1.00 0.92 -3.96
C VAL A 90 0.40 0.29 -4.00
N VAL A 91 0.86 -0.02 -5.20
CA VAL A 91 2.13 -0.71 -5.46
C VAL A 91 2.95 0.09 -6.48
N ASP A 92 4.15 0.47 -6.08
CA ASP A 92 5.23 0.89 -6.96
C ASP A 92 6.09 -0.34 -7.26
N ALA A 93 5.94 -0.92 -8.44
CA ALA A 93 6.61 -2.16 -8.82
C ALA A 93 8.09 -1.96 -9.20
N THR A 94 8.56 -0.71 -9.29
CA THR A 94 9.89 -0.34 -9.80
C THR A 94 10.38 0.93 -9.09
N CYS A 95 10.52 0.88 -7.76
CA CYS A 95 10.61 2.09 -6.95
C CYS A 95 11.87 2.94 -7.20
N GLY A 96 12.99 2.32 -7.58
CA GLY A 96 14.19 3.02 -8.04
C GLY A 96 14.73 4.08 -7.06
N ASN A 97 14.47 5.36 -7.35
CA ASN A 97 14.89 6.49 -6.51
C ASN A 97 13.75 7.08 -5.64
N GLY A 98 12.60 6.42 -5.57
CA GLY A 98 11.51 6.74 -4.65
C GLY A 98 10.63 7.95 -5.01
N ASN A 99 10.80 8.55 -6.20
CA ASN A 99 9.99 9.70 -6.64
C ASN A 99 8.51 9.31 -6.78
N ASP A 100 8.26 8.19 -7.45
CA ASP A 100 6.92 7.67 -7.73
C ASP A 100 6.31 7.05 -6.47
N THR A 101 7.11 6.37 -5.65
CA THR A 101 6.74 5.92 -4.29
C THR A 101 6.28 7.09 -3.42
N LEU A 102 6.97 8.23 -3.45
CA LEU A 102 6.59 9.44 -2.72
C LEU A 102 5.29 10.05 -3.28
N ALA A 103 5.12 10.09 -4.61
CA ALA A 103 3.88 10.57 -5.23
C ALA A 103 2.68 9.71 -4.79
N LEU A 104 2.82 8.39 -4.85
CA LEU A 104 1.82 7.42 -4.39
C LEU A 104 1.52 7.56 -2.89
N LEU A 105 2.55 7.74 -2.05
CA LEU A 105 2.38 8.01 -0.62
C LEU A 105 1.54 9.27 -0.37
N LYS A 106 1.83 10.37 -1.08
CA LYS A 106 1.05 11.62 -0.98
C LYS A 106 -0.38 11.48 -1.51
N MET A 107 -0.64 10.54 -2.44
CA MET A 107 -2.01 10.20 -2.86
C MET A 107 -2.76 9.45 -1.75
N VAL A 108 -2.20 8.39 -1.16
CA VAL A 108 -2.95 7.50 -0.23
C VAL A 108 -2.98 7.97 1.23
N ALA A 109 -2.01 8.79 1.67
CA ALA A 109 -1.91 9.21 3.07
C ALA A 109 -2.94 10.29 3.46
N ASP A 110 -3.65 10.08 4.56
CA ASP A 110 -4.57 11.02 5.19
C ASP A 110 -4.30 11.12 6.70
N GLU A 111 -4.89 12.11 7.36
CA GLU A 111 -4.88 12.23 8.82
C GLU A 111 -5.66 11.09 9.49
N SER A 112 -6.75 10.62 8.87
CA SER A 112 -7.70 9.67 9.47
C SER A 112 -7.65 8.24 8.91
N VAL A 113 -7.20 8.04 7.66
CA VAL A 113 -7.14 6.73 6.99
C VAL A 113 -5.84 6.62 6.20
N ARG A 114 -5.11 5.52 6.37
CA ARG A 114 -3.75 5.39 5.83
C ARG A 114 -3.58 4.08 5.08
N GLY A 115 -3.56 4.18 3.76
CA GLY A 115 -3.33 3.05 2.87
C GLY A 115 -1.83 2.75 2.76
N PRO A 116 -1.40 1.48 2.75
CA PRO A 116 0.00 1.14 2.58
C PRO A 116 0.46 1.30 1.12
N VAL A 117 1.68 1.80 0.95
CA VAL A 117 2.42 1.80 -0.32
C VAL A 117 3.43 0.65 -0.26
N TYR A 118 3.37 -0.27 -1.23
CA TYR A 118 4.39 -1.30 -1.42
C TYR A 118 5.36 -0.83 -2.49
N GLY A 119 6.64 -0.65 -2.15
CA GLY A 119 7.71 -0.34 -3.11
C GLY A 119 8.57 -1.56 -3.37
N LEU A 120 8.69 -1.98 -4.62
CA LEU A 120 9.46 -3.14 -5.04
C LEU A 120 10.58 -2.70 -5.98
N ASP A 121 11.74 -3.34 -5.87
CA ASP A 121 12.81 -3.26 -6.86
C ASP A 121 13.67 -4.53 -6.76
N ILE A 122 14.33 -4.92 -7.85
CA ILE A 122 15.30 -6.03 -7.85
C ILE A 122 16.66 -5.63 -7.30
N GLN A 123 16.91 -4.33 -7.11
CA GLN A 123 18.18 -3.79 -6.66
C GLN A 123 18.12 -3.32 -5.21
N ASP A 124 18.98 -3.86 -4.32
CA ASP A 124 19.12 -3.35 -2.95
C ASP A 124 19.46 -1.84 -2.94
N SER A 125 20.24 -1.37 -3.91
CA SER A 125 20.58 0.06 -4.05
C SER A 125 19.38 0.96 -4.35
N ALA A 126 18.34 0.44 -5.00
CA ALA A 126 17.10 1.18 -5.22
C ALA A 126 16.23 1.24 -3.94
N ILE A 127 16.19 0.14 -3.18
CA ILE A 127 15.56 0.09 -1.86
C ILE A 127 16.22 1.07 -0.89
N ASP A 128 17.56 1.10 -0.86
CA ASP A 128 18.34 2.05 -0.06
C ASP A 128 18.13 3.50 -0.50
N SER A 129 18.17 3.77 -1.80
CA SER A 129 17.92 5.12 -2.38
C SER A 129 16.53 5.62 -2.01
N THR A 130 15.50 4.80 -2.24
CA THR A 130 14.11 5.09 -1.90
C THR A 130 13.92 5.30 -0.40
N SER A 131 14.54 4.45 0.44
CA SER A 131 14.50 4.58 1.91
C SER A 131 15.16 5.88 2.39
N ALA A 132 16.32 6.23 1.83
CA ALA A 132 17.04 7.47 2.15
C ALA A 132 16.27 8.71 1.73
N PHE A 133 15.69 8.70 0.52
CA PHE A 133 14.86 9.78 0.00
C PHE A 133 13.62 10.02 0.87
N LEU A 134 12.87 8.96 1.20
CA LEU A 134 11.68 9.06 2.06
C LEU A 134 12.02 9.55 3.48
N LYS A 135 13.16 9.13 4.05
CA LYS A 135 13.65 9.65 5.36
C LYS A 135 13.89 11.16 5.36
N MET A 136 14.12 11.79 4.21
CA MET A 136 14.31 13.24 4.06
C MET A 136 13.04 13.97 3.62
N ALA A 137 12.15 13.30 2.88
CA ALA A 137 10.99 13.92 2.23
C ALA A 137 9.70 13.92 3.07
N VAL A 138 9.57 13.00 4.04
CA VAL A 138 8.34 12.81 4.84
C VAL A 138 8.62 12.57 6.32
N ASP A 139 7.59 12.75 7.16
CA ASP A 139 7.68 12.47 8.59
C ASP A 139 7.73 10.96 8.90
N SER A 140 7.98 10.61 10.16
CA SER A 140 8.09 9.20 10.58
C SER A 140 6.81 8.39 10.40
N HIS A 141 5.64 9.03 10.47
CA HIS A 141 4.33 8.39 10.45
C HIS A 141 3.77 8.25 9.02
N GLU A 142 4.11 9.17 8.10
CA GLU A 142 3.98 8.94 6.66
C GLU A 142 4.90 7.78 6.21
N ARG A 143 6.14 7.74 6.71
CA ARG A 143 7.12 6.70 6.34
C ARG A 143 6.70 5.28 6.77
N GLU A 144 5.97 5.14 7.87
CA GLU A 144 5.41 3.84 8.32
C GLU A 144 4.43 3.20 7.34
N LEU A 145 3.89 3.98 6.39
CA LEU A 145 2.97 3.49 5.36
C LEU A 145 3.70 2.83 4.18
N VAL A 146 5.00 3.11 4.02
CA VAL A 146 5.79 2.57 2.91
C VAL A 146 6.50 1.30 3.37
N LYS A 147 6.24 0.21 2.65
CA LYS A 147 6.92 -1.08 2.84
C LYS A 147 7.77 -1.36 1.60
N LEU A 148 9.09 -1.34 1.77
CA LEU A 148 10.04 -1.56 0.68
C LEU A 148 10.55 -2.99 0.69
N PHE A 149 10.64 -3.62 -0.49
CA PHE A 149 11.07 -5.01 -0.66
C PHE A 149 12.06 -5.15 -1.83
N CYS A 150 13.26 -5.66 -1.55
CA CYS A 150 14.18 -6.11 -2.59
C CYS A 150 13.67 -7.45 -3.13
N ILE A 151 12.88 -7.41 -4.20
CA ILE A 151 12.22 -8.55 -4.81
C ILE A 151 11.81 -8.23 -6.25
N CYS A 152 11.80 -9.23 -7.13
CA CYS A 152 11.19 -9.07 -8.45
C CYS A 152 9.67 -8.84 -8.32
N ASP A 153 9.20 -7.88 -9.08
CA ASP A 153 7.80 -7.48 -9.28
C ASP A 153 6.88 -8.66 -9.62
N SER A 154 7.35 -9.67 -10.37
CA SER A 154 6.60 -10.91 -10.62
C SER A 154 6.20 -11.69 -9.35
N ARG A 155 6.82 -11.39 -8.20
CA ARG A 155 6.54 -12.01 -6.90
C ARG A 155 5.77 -11.11 -5.93
N MET A 156 5.13 -10.04 -6.42
CA MET A 156 4.34 -9.11 -5.57
C MET A 156 3.23 -9.81 -4.77
N GLU A 157 2.70 -10.94 -5.24
CA GLU A 157 1.73 -11.79 -4.53
C GLU A 157 2.28 -12.45 -3.24
N ASP A 158 3.60 -12.58 -3.09
CA ASP A 158 4.23 -13.17 -1.90
C ASP A 158 4.20 -12.20 -0.70
N ILE A 159 4.12 -10.90 -0.96
CA ILE A 159 4.25 -9.82 0.05
C ILE A 159 2.97 -9.02 0.29
N ILE A 160 2.04 -9.02 -0.66
CA ILE A 160 0.77 -8.27 -0.56
C ILE A 160 -0.31 -9.16 0.06
N PRO A 161 -0.98 -8.73 1.15
CA PRO A 161 -2.03 -9.52 1.79
C PRO A 161 -3.21 -9.79 0.85
N LYS A 162 -3.61 -11.06 0.72
CA LYS A 162 -4.65 -11.52 -0.22
C LYS A 162 -6.02 -10.87 -0.05
N ASP A 163 -6.34 -10.43 1.17
CA ASP A 163 -7.60 -9.75 1.50
C ASP A 163 -7.53 -8.22 1.31
N SER A 164 -6.41 -7.69 0.79
CA SER A 164 -6.18 -6.25 0.59
C SER A 164 -6.29 -5.89 -0.90
N PRO A 165 -7.47 -5.44 -1.38
CA PRO A 165 -7.65 -5.10 -2.79
C PRO A 165 -6.72 -3.94 -3.18
N VAL A 166 -5.83 -4.18 -4.14
CA VAL A 166 -4.90 -3.15 -4.63
C VAL A 166 -5.63 -2.22 -5.60
N ARG A 167 -5.52 -0.91 -5.39
CA ARG A 167 -6.14 0.11 -6.25
C ARG A 167 -5.30 0.40 -7.49
N LEU A 168 -3.98 0.41 -7.34
CA LEU A 168 -3.03 0.74 -8.40
C LEU A 168 -1.77 -0.11 -8.27
N VAL A 169 -1.33 -0.69 -9.39
CA VAL A 169 0.05 -1.19 -9.57
C VAL A 169 0.70 -0.34 -10.67
N ALA A 170 1.82 0.31 -10.35
CA ALA A 170 2.57 1.17 -11.25
C ALA A 170 3.91 0.54 -11.63
N PHE A 171 4.17 0.38 -12.92
CA PHE A 171 5.43 -0.06 -13.51
C PHE A 171 6.04 1.09 -14.31
N ILE A 172 7.29 1.47 -14.01
CA ILE A 172 8.05 2.47 -14.77
C ILE A 172 9.31 1.81 -15.31
N LEU A 173 9.25 1.45 -16.60
CA LEU A 173 10.19 0.54 -17.22
C LEU A 173 11.26 1.29 -18.02
N GLY A 174 12.49 1.21 -17.52
CA GLY A 174 13.64 1.93 -18.05
C GLY A 174 14.94 1.51 -17.35
N TYR A 175 15.66 2.49 -16.84
CA TYR A 175 16.91 2.33 -16.11
C TYR A 175 16.89 3.22 -14.86
N LEU A 176 17.50 2.75 -13.77
CA LEU A 176 17.66 3.54 -12.56
C LEU A 176 18.47 4.81 -12.86
N SER A 177 17.90 5.98 -12.54
CA SER A 177 18.56 7.26 -12.79
C SER A 177 19.76 7.44 -11.85
N GLY A 178 20.97 7.45 -12.42
CA GLY A 178 22.22 7.50 -11.63
C GLY A 178 22.70 6.14 -11.13
N GLY A 179 21.95 5.06 -11.36
CA GLY A 179 22.41 3.69 -11.14
C GLY A 179 23.33 3.18 -12.26
N ASP A 180 23.78 1.93 -12.14
CA ASP A 180 24.48 1.25 -13.21
C ASP A 180 23.54 1.05 -14.41
N LYS A 181 23.88 1.67 -15.55
CA LYS A 181 23.08 1.63 -16.79
C LYS A 181 23.10 0.26 -17.49
N THR A 182 23.91 -0.68 -17.02
CA THR A 182 23.84 -2.09 -17.43
C THR A 182 22.72 -2.84 -16.72
N ILE A 183 22.29 -2.36 -15.54
CA ILE A 183 21.13 -2.88 -14.82
C ILE A 183 19.90 -2.15 -15.35
N ILE A 184 19.19 -2.86 -16.21
CA ILE A 184 18.00 -2.40 -16.91
C ILE A 184 16.83 -3.13 -16.28
N THR A 185 15.68 -2.47 -16.12
CA THR A 185 14.43 -3.13 -15.74
C THR A 185 13.93 -4.00 -16.90
N VAL A 186 14.54 -5.18 -17.04
CA VAL A 186 14.07 -6.30 -17.86
C VAL A 186 13.57 -7.33 -16.87
N PRO A 187 12.24 -7.45 -16.67
CA PRO A 187 11.70 -8.60 -15.97
C PRO A 187 12.11 -9.85 -16.73
N GLU A 188 12.50 -10.93 -16.05
CA GLU A 188 12.81 -12.22 -16.71
C GLU A 188 11.63 -12.69 -17.57
N THR A 189 10.41 -12.33 -17.16
CA THR A 189 9.18 -12.41 -17.97
C THR A 189 8.26 -11.22 -17.68
N PRO A 190 8.14 -10.23 -18.61
CA PRO A 190 7.17 -9.14 -18.54
C PRO A 190 5.74 -9.59 -18.24
N GLU A 191 5.38 -10.76 -18.76
CA GLU A 191 4.08 -11.37 -18.60
C GLU A 191 3.77 -11.75 -17.16
N LEU A 192 4.69 -12.40 -16.42
CA LEU A 192 4.44 -12.84 -15.05
C LEU A 192 4.20 -11.67 -14.10
N ALA A 193 4.89 -10.54 -14.33
CA ALA A 193 4.67 -9.30 -13.61
C ALA A 193 3.25 -8.74 -13.81
N LEU A 194 2.79 -8.68 -15.06
CA LEU A 194 1.44 -8.21 -15.38
C LEU A 194 0.36 -9.19 -14.92
N GLN A 195 0.61 -10.50 -14.99
CA GLN A 195 -0.27 -11.52 -14.44
C GLN A 195 -0.36 -11.44 -12.90
N ALA A 196 0.75 -11.21 -12.20
CA ALA A 196 0.73 -11.03 -10.74
C ALA A 196 -0.06 -9.77 -10.35
N ALA A 197 0.17 -8.66 -11.06
CA ALA A 197 -0.60 -7.43 -10.90
C ALA A 197 -2.11 -7.65 -11.15
N SER A 198 -2.49 -8.40 -12.18
CA SER A 198 -3.91 -8.68 -12.48
C SER A 198 -4.61 -9.56 -11.46
N ARG A 199 -3.86 -10.38 -10.69
CA ARG A 199 -4.40 -11.20 -9.59
C ARG A 199 -4.63 -10.42 -8.30
N ILE A 200 -3.90 -9.33 -8.06
CA ILE A 200 -4.01 -8.51 -6.82
C ILE A 200 -4.83 -7.23 -6.98
N VAL A 201 -4.95 -6.70 -8.20
CA VAL A 201 -5.71 -5.46 -8.45
C VAL A 201 -7.20 -5.72 -8.28
N GLY A 202 -7.81 -4.93 -7.38
CA GLY A 202 -9.23 -4.99 -7.11
C GLY A 202 -10.08 -4.46 -8.27
N SER A 203 -11.37 -4.82 -8.28
CA SER A 203 -12.32 -4.34 -9.28
C SER A 203 -12.33 -2.80 -9.37
N GLY A 204 -12.13 -2.28 -10.59
CA GLY A 204 -12.04 -0.85 -10.86
C GLY A 204 -10.72 -0.19 -10.46
N GLY A 205 -9.70 -0.96 -10.08
CA GLY A 205 -8.32 -0.48 -9.97
C GLY A 205 -7.60 -0.39 -11.32
N LEU A 206 -6.35 0.06 -11.31
CA LEU A 206 -5.52 0.29 -12.49
C LEU A 206 -4.21 -0.49 -12.43
N ILE A 207 -3.79 -1.05 -13.57
CA ILE A 207 -2.40 -1.43 -13.82
C ILE A 207 -1.83 -0.38 -14.78
N SER A 208 -0.83 0.38 -14.33
CA SER A 208 -0.19 1.44 -15.11
C SER A 208 1.20 1.00 -15.55
N VAL A 209 1.49 1.08 -16.84
CA VAL A 209 2.79 0.70 -17.40
C VAL A 209 3.33 1.85 -18.24
N LEU A 210 4.43 2.45 -17.81
CA LEU A 210 5.15 3.49 -18.53
C LEU A 210 6.44 2.91 -19.10
N VAL A 211 6.64 2.96 -20.42
CA VAL A 211 7.77 2.31 -21.10
C VAL A 211 8.63 3.32 -21.85
N TYR A 212 9.92 3.40 -21.51
CA TYR A 212 10.89 4.25 -22.22
C TYR A 212 11.50 3.52 -23.43
N ILE A 213 10.80 3.58 -24.57
CA ILE A 213 11.14 2.89 -25.84
C ILE A 213 12.52 3.23 -26.44
N GLY A 214 13.12 4.36 -26.05
CA GLY A 214 14.48 4.73 -26.45
C GLY A 214 15.57 3.81 -25.88
N HIS A 215 15.22 2.92 -24.95
CA HIS A 215 16.15 2.05 -24.24
C HIS A 215 15.94 0.56 -24.53
N LEU A 216 16.97 -0.25 -24.27
CA LEU A 216 16.94 -1.69 -24.51
C LEU A 216 15.84 -2.38 -23.68
N GLY A 217 15.65 -2.01 -22.42
CA GLY A 217 14.60 -2.54 -21.54
C GLY A 217 13.19 -2.34 -22.09
N GLY A 218 12.87 -1.12 -22.54
CA GLY A 218 11.56 -0.84 -23.13
C GLY A 218 11.30 -1.62 -24.43
N ARG A 219 12.35 -1.86 -25.23
CA ARG A 219 12.24 -2.71 -26.44
C ARG A 219 12.04 -4.19 -26.10
N LEU A 220 12.75 -4.71 -25.10
CA LEU A 220 12.60 -6.10 -24.65
C LEU A 220 11.23 -6.35 -24.02
N PHE A 221 10.75 -5.43 -23.17
CA PHE A 221 9.44 -5.54 -22.53
C PHE A 221 8.30 -5.52 -23.56
N LEU A 222 8.33 -4.60 -24.53
CA LEU A 222 7.35 -4.58 -25.63
C LEU A 222 7.42 -5.85 -26.49
N GLY A 223 8.63 -6.32 -26.83
CA GLY A 223 8.82 -7.55 -27.60
C GLY A 223 8.27 -8.79 -26.90
N GLY A 224 8.39 -8.87 -25.57
CA GLY A 224 7.81 -9.95 -24.76
C GLY A 224 6.28 -9.93 -24.71
N ILE A 225 5.66 -8.74 -24.73
CA ILE A 225 4.20 -8.59 -24.72
C ILE A 225 3.58 -8.88 -26.10
N THR A 226 4.25 -8.52 -27.19
CA THR A 226 3.71 -8.72 -28.55
C THR A 226 3.89 -10.15 -29.08
N GLY A 227 4.52 -11.05 -28.31
CA GLY A 227 4.82 -12.42 -28.73
C GLY A 227 3.72 -13.46 -28.49
N GLU A 228 2.83 -13.23 -27.52
CA GLU A 228 1.75 -14.14 -27.12
C GLU A 228 0.41 -13.39 -27.11
N GLU A 229 -0.69 -14.04 -27.49
CA GLU A 229 -2.02 -13.43 -27.44
C GLU A 229 -2.47 -13.23 -25.98
N PHE A 230 -3.20 -12.13 -25.70
CA PHE A 230 -3.86 -11.89 -24.42
C PHE A 230 -5.37 -12.24 -24.51
N PRO A 231 -5.80 -13.51 -24.38
CA PRO A 231 -7.21 -13.90 -24.49
C PRO A 231 -8.06 -13.52 -23.25
N HIS A 232 -7.44 -13.08 -22.16
CA HIS A 232 -8.08 -12.93 -20.84
C HIS A 232 -8.28 -11.49 -20.36
N LEU A 233 -8.04 -10.49 -21.21
CA LEU A 233 -8.39 -9.09 -20.93
C LEU A 233 -9.52 -8.61 -21.87
N LYS A 234 -10.75 -8.97 -21.51
CA LYS A 234 -12.01 -8.52 -22.13
C LYS A 234 -13.07 -8.24 -21.05
#